data_AF-A0A7S3TPD9-F1
#
_entry.id   AF-A0A7S3TPD9-F1
#
_cell.length_a   1.000
_cell.length_b   1.000
_cell.length_c   1.000
_cell.angle_alpha   90.00
_cell.angle_beta   90.00
_cell.angle_gamma   90.00
#
_symmetry.space_group_name_H-M   'P 1'
#
loop_
_entity.id
_entity.type
_entity.pdbx_description
1 polymer ?
#
loop_
_entity_poly.entity_id
_entity_poly.type
_entity_poly.pdbx_seq_one_letter_code
_entity_poly.pdbx_strand_id
1 'polypeptide(L)'
;ALGLPSVEVLGLAIALERAAGKSSKWHAYLQSLPLHEPLPLLWSAAELRMLAGTGLDETSQRRKRRLLENYRSAVEEWEGAAPLPSSEEYLRACTLSSSRAFLVDGEHGEGLVPLADLLNHKAALAEEQGDEGDEGDDEEEGDEEGGGEEGDSEE
;
A
#
# COMPACT_ATOMS: atom_id res chain seq x y z
N ALA A 1 -13.53 16.74 -4.47
CA ALA A 1 -12.36 15.84 -4.37
C ALA A 1 -12.59 14.72 -5.37
N LEU A 2 -11.59 14.40 -6.20
CA LEU A 2 -11.68 13.27 -7.14
C LEU A 2 -12.00 12.02 -6.31
N GLY A 3 -13.06 11.27 -6.61
CA GLY A 3 -13.57 10.15 -5.79
C GLY A 3 -12.66 8.92 -5.67
N LEU A 4 -11.34 9.13 -5.59
CA LEU A 4 -10.28 8.13 -5.62
C LEU A 4 -9.89 7.66 -4.21
N PRO A 5 -9.55 6.37 -4.03
CA PRO A 5 -8.87 5.88 -2.81
C PRO A 5 -7.50 6.55 -2.59
N SER A 6 -7.04 6.64 -1.34
CA SER A 6 -5.79 7.34 -0.94
C SER A 6 -4.57 6.97 -1.79
N VAL A 7 -4.30 5.68 -1.96
CA VAL A 7 -3.14 5.16 -2.71
C VAL A 7 -3.17 5.56 -4.20
N GLU A 8 -4.37 5.76 -4.74
CA GLU A 8 -4.62 6.06 -6.15
C GLU A 8 -4.54 7.55 -6.42
N VAL A 9 -5.01 8.38 -5.48
CA VAL A 9 -4.75 9.83 -5.45
C VAL A 9 -3.24 10.08 -5.45
N LEU A 10 -2.49 9.35 -4.62
CA LEU A 10 -1.03 9.49 -4.57
C LEU A 10 -0.37 9.14 -5.91
N GLY A 11 -0.85 8.10 -6.60
CA GLY A 11 -0.39 7.75 -7.96
C GLY A 11 -0.60 8.90 -8.95
N LEU A 12 -1.79 9.52 -8.95
CA LEU A 12 -2.07 10.67 -9.81
C LEU A 12 -1.22 11.90 -9.45
N ALA A 13 -1.04 12.17 -8.15
CA ALA A 13 -0.19 13.26 -7.67
C ALA A 13 1.26 13.10 -8.13
N ILE A 14 1.84 11.90 -8.00
CA ILE A 14 3.19 11.59 -8.48
C ILE A 14 3.30 11.83 -9.99
N ALA A 15 2.29 11.40 -10.77
CA ALA A 15 2.29 11.57 -12.22
C ALA A 15 2.20 13.05 -12.64
N LEU A 16 1.35 13.84 -11.96
CA LEU A 16 1.23 15.29 -12.17
C LEU A 16 2.52 16.04 -11.82
N GLU A 17 3.12 15.73 -10.67
CA GLU A 17 4.38 16.35 -10.23
C GLU A 17 5.55 15.99 -11.16
N ARG A 18 5.56 14.77 -11.73
CA ARG A 18 6.51 14.41 -12.79
C ARG A 18 6.29 15.22 -14.07
N ALA A 19 5.04 15.38 -14.51
CA ALA A 19 4.70 16.17 -15.69
C ALA A 19 5.07 17.65 -15.53
N ALA A 20 4.98 18.19 -14.31
CA ALA A 20 5.42 19.53 -13.99
C ALA A 20 6.95 19.72 -14.14
N GLY A 21 7.74 18.65 -14.04
CA GLY A 21 9.19 18.72 -14.22
C GLY A 21 9.82 19.69 -13.22
N LYS A 22 10.66 20.62 -13.70
CA LYS A 22 11.41 21.56 -12.84
C LYS A 22 10.54 22.55 -12.04
N SER A 23 9.26 22.71 -12.39
CA SER A 23 8.35 23.53 -11.59
C SER A 23 7.80 22.79 -10.37
N SER A 24 7.96 21.46 -10.30
CA SER A 24 7.66 20.66 -9.12
C SER A 24 8.69 20.90 -8.02
N LYS A 25 8.22 21.17 -6.80
CA LYS A 25 9.08 21.18 -5.60
C LYS A 25 9.72 19.82 -5.32
N TRP A 26 9.14 18.75 -5.85
CA TRP A 26 9.59 17.37 -5.70
C TRP A 26 10.45 16.88 -6.87
N HIS A 27 10.77 17.74 -7.84
CA HIS A 27 11.45 17.34 -9.08
C HIS A 27 12.71 16.51 -8.82
N ALA A 28 13.60 16.98 -7.94
CA ALA A 28 14.86 16.31 -7.65
C ALA A 28 14.65 14.93 -6.99
N TYR A 29 13.67 14.83 -6.08
CA TYR A 29 13.31 13.57 -5.45
C TYR A 29 12.71 12.59 -6.48
N LEU A 30 11.73 13.01 -7.27
CA LEU A 30 11.07 12.16 -8.26
C LEU A 30 12.00 11.71 -9.40
N GLN A 31 13.03 12.51 -9.71
CA GLN A 31 14.10 12.14 -10.64
C GLN A 31 15.03 11.07 -10.07
N SER A 32 15.20 11.02 -8.75
CA SER A 32 16.04 9.99 -8.10
C SER A 32 15.38 8.61 -8.06
N LEU A 33 14.04 8.57 -8.16
CA LEU A 33 13.26 7.34 -8.19
C LEU A 33 13.35 6.64 -9.56
N PRO A 34 13.21 5.31 -9.62
CA PRO A 34 13.00 4.63 -10.88
C PRO A 34 11.72 5.13 -11.55
N LEU A 35 11.63 4.99 -12.88
CA LEU A 35 10.45 5.41 -13.62
C LEU A 35 9.20 4.65 -13.16
N HIS A 36 9.34 3.36 -12.85
CA HIS A 36 8.32 2.47 -12.31
C HIS A 36 8.97 1.30 -11.58
N GLU A 37 8.20 0.61 -10.74
CA GLU A 37 8.58 -0.69 -10.17
C GLU A 37 8.07 -1.86 -11.04
N PRO A 38 8.76 -3.02 -11.03
CA PRO A 38 8.45 -4.18 -11.88
C PRO A 38 7.23 -4.98 -11.39
N LEU A 39 6.11 -4.32 -11.16
CA LEU A 39 4.86 -4.95 -10.70
C LEU A 39 4.05 -5.53 -11.88
N PRO A 40 3.28 -6.64 -11.65
CA PRO A 40 2.37 -7.22 -12.65
C PRO A 40 1.42 -6.23 -13.34
N LEU A 41 1.18 -5.07 -12.70
CA LEU A 41 0.40 -3.97 -13.26
C LEU A 41 0.88 -3.54 -14.65
N LEU A 42 2.21 -3.57 -14.88
CA LEU A 42 2.85 -3.10 -16.12
C LEU A 42 3.30 -4.24 -17.04
N TRP A 43 3.09 -5.49 -16.64
CA TRP A 43 3.52 -6.65 -17.40
C TRP A 43 2.72 -6.80 -18.71
N SER A 44 3.39 -7.36 -19.70
CA SER A 44 2.81 -7.80 -20.96
C SER A 44 1.88 -9.00 -20.76
N ALA A 45 1.05 -9.29 -21.76
CA ALA A 45 0.18 -10.45 -21.74
C ALA A 45 0.96 -11.78 -21.65
N ALA A 46 2.18 -11.84 -22.19
CA ALA A 46 3.03 -13.03 -22.09
C ALA A 46 3.56 -13.22 -20.65
N GLU A 47 3.99 -12.14 -20.00
CA GLU A 47 4.48 -12.18 -18.63
C GLU A 47 3.35 -12.49 -17.63
N LEU A 48 2.15 -11.95 -17.84
CA LEU A 48 0.99 -12.26 -17.00
C LEU A 48 0.60 -13.74 -17.04
N ARG A 49 0.82 -14.44 -18.17
CA ARG A 49 0.59 -15.90 -18.24
C ARG A 49 1.49 -16.68 -17.30
N MET A 50 2.64 -16.13 -16.88
CA MET A 50 3.50 -16.78 -15.89
C MET A 50 2.87 -16.82 -14.49
N LEU A 51 1.84 -15.99 -14.24
CA LEU A 51 1.09 -15.99 -12.98
C LEU A 51 -0.06 -17.01 -12.98
N ALA A 52 -0.35 -17.69 -14.10
CA ALA A 52 -1.47 -18.61 -14.21
C ALA A 52 -1.40 -19.71 -13.13
N GLY A 53 -2.51 -19.89 -12.41
CA GLY A 53 -2.59 -20.82 -11.27
C GLY A 53 -2.12 -20.25 -9.93
N THR A 54 -1.64 -19.01 -9.90
CA THR A 54 -1.40 -18.28 -8.64
C THR A 54 -2.60 -17.38 -8.29
N GLY A 55 -2.74 -17.02 -7.01
CA GLY A 55 -3.74 -16.03 -6.58
C GLY A 55 -3.48 -14.60 -7.12
N LEU A 56 -2.31 -14.36 -7.73
CA LEU A 56 -1.93 -13.08 -8.30
C LEU A 56 -2.45 -12.87 -9.73
N ASP A 57 -2.82 -13.92 -10.46
CA ASP A 57 -3.28 -13.80 -11.85
C ASP A 57 -4.52 -12.91 -11.95
N GLU A 58 -5.63 -13.36 -11.38
CA GLU A 58 -6.89 -12.60 -11.38
C GLU A 58 -6.77 -11.28 -10.61
N THR A 59 -6.02 -11.28 -9.51
CA THR A 59 -5.87 -10.10 -8.64
C THR A 59 -5.12 -8.97 -9.35
N SER A 60 -4.06 -9.27 -10.10
CA SER A 60 -3.30 -8.27 -10.85
C SER A 60 -4.12 -7.67 -11.98
N GLN A 61 -4.87 -8.50 -12.70
CA GLN A 61 -5.74 -8.04 -13.79
C GLN A 61 -6.90 -7.17 -13.27
N ARG A 62 -7.55 -7.59 -12.19
CA ARG A 62 -8.62 -6.81 -11.54
C ARG A 62 -8.11 -5.47 -11.02
N ARG A 63 -6.93 -5.47 -10.40
CA ARG A 63 -6.27 -4.24 -9.92
C ARG A 63 -5.99 -3.26 -11.07
N LYS A 64 -5.42 -3.74 -12.18
CA LYS A 64 -5.16 -2.91 -13.36
C LYS A 64 -6.43 -2.28 -13.91
N ARG A 65 -7.51 -3.06 -14.01
CA ARG A 65 -8.81 -2.59 -14.50
C ARG A 65 -9.37 -1.47 -13.62
N ARG A 66 -9.36 -1.66 -12.30
CA ARG A 66 -9.82 -0.66 -11.32
C ARG A 66 -9.03 0.64 -11.43
N LEU A 67 -7.70 0.57 -11.51
CA LEU A 67 -6.86 1.76 -11.65
C LEU A 67 -7.19 2.54 -12.94
N LEU A 68 -7.41 1.85 -14.06
CA LEU A 68 -7.76 2.50 -15.33
C LEU A 68 -9.16 3.11 -15.32
N GLU A 69 -10.12 2.48 -14.65
CA GLU A 69 -11.46 3.03 -14.45
C GLU A 69 -11.41 4.30 -13.59
N ASN A 70 -10.69 4.24 -12.49
CA ASN A 70 -10.49 5.36 -11.58
C ASN A 70 -9.76 6.52 -12.25
N TYR A 71 -8.74 6.25 -13.06
CA TYR A 71 -8.10 7.26 -13.90
C TYR A 71 -9.09 7.90 -14.89
N ARG A 72 -9.96 7.11 -15.53
CA ARG A 72 -10.97 7.66 -16.45
C ARG A 72 -11.94 8.61 -15.74
N SER A 73 -12.45 8.21 -14.57
CA SER A 73 -13.31 9.08 -13.76
C SER A 73 -12.58 10.35 -13.34
N ALA A 74 -11.31 10.25 -12.93
CA ALA A 74 -10.50 11.41 -12.57
C ALA A 74 -10.29 12.37 -13.74
N VAL A 75 -10.14 11.85 -14.96
CA VAL A 75 -10.05 12.66 -16.19
C VAL A 75 -11.36 13.40 -16.48
N GLU A 76 -12.50 12.74 -16.28
CA GLU A 76 -13.83 13.33 -16.50
C GLU A 76 -14.14 14.46 -15.51
N GLU A 77 -13.65 14.34 -14.27
CA GLU A 77 -13.82 15.34 -13.20
C GLU A 77 -12.71 16.41 -13.17
N TRP A 78 -11.74 16.36 -14.08
CA TRP A 78 -10.57 17.24 -14.03
C TRP A 78 -10.88 18.65 -14.55
N GLU A 79 -10.88 19.61 -13.62
CA GLU A 79 -10.98 21.04 -13.92
C GLU A 79 -9.63 21.77 -13.81
N GLY A 80 -8.54 21.04 -13.60
CA GLY A 80 -7.22 21.61 -13.39
C GLY A 80 -6.60 22.21 -14.66
N ALA A 81 -5.84 23.29 -14.48
CA ALA A 81 -5.14 23.94 -15.60
C ALA A 81 -3.94 23.14 -16.15
N ALA A 82 -3.41 22.19 -15.36
CA ALA A 82 -2.31 21.35 -15.80
C ALA A 82 -2.82 20.23 -16.73
N PRO A 83 -2.06 19.89 -17.79
CA PRO A 83 -2.39 18.73 -18.60
C PRO A 83 -2.33 17.46 -17.75
N LEU A 84 -3.33 16.60 -17.90
CA LEU A 84 -3.32 15.31 -17.23
C LEU A 84 -2.23 14.40 -17.82
N PRO A 85 -1.52 13.64 -16.97
CA PRO A 85 -0.61 12.60 -17.43
C PRO A 85 -1.42 11.49 -18.12
N SER A 86 -0.81 10.79 -19.07
CA SER A 86 -1.43 9.63 -19.71
C SER A 86 -1.76 8.51 -18.72
N SER A 87 -2.66 7.60 -19.09
CA SER A 87 -2.98 6.43 -18.28
C SER A 87 -1.75 5.55 -18.03
N GLU A 88 -0.80 5.50 -18.95
CA GLU A 88 0.46 4.77 -18.78
C GLU A 88 1.35 5.44 -17.72
N GLU A 89 1.49 6.76 -17.75
CA GLU A 89 2.24 7.51 -16.74
C GLU A 89 1.60 7.40 -15.36
N TYR A 90 0.26 7.42 -15.31
CA TYR A 90 -0.49 7.14 -14.09
C TYR A 90 -0.22 5.73 -13.56
N LEU A 91 -0.30 4.69 -14.39
CA LEU A 91 -0.01 3.31 -13.96
C LEU A 91 1.43 3.16 -13.45
N ARG A 92 2.41 3.77 -14.13
CA ARG A 92 3.81 3.81 -13.68
C ARG A 92 3.92 4.47 -12.31
N ALA A 93 3.27 5.60 -12.10
CA ALA A 93 3.26 6.28 -10.81
C ALA A 93 2.57 5.45 -9.71
N CYS A 94 1.48 4.76 -10.01
CA CYS A 94 0.83 3.84 -9.07
C CYS A 94 1.77 2.72 -8.61
N THR A 95 2.70 2.25 -9.45
CA THR A 95 3.69 1.25 -9.00
C THR A 95 4.63 1.79 -7.92
N LEU A 96 4.98 3.08 -7.97
CA LEU A 96 5.80 3.74 -6.96
C LEU A 96 5.01 3.94 -5.67
N SER A 97 3.78 4.45 -5.78
CA SER A 97 2.86 4.55 -4.64
C SER A 97 2.73 3.20 -3.91
N SER A 98 2.55 2.10 -4.67
CA SER A 98 2.37 0.76 -4.11
C SER A 98 3.60 0.15 -3.42
N SER A 99 4.78 0.68 -3.68
CA SER A 99 6.06 0.06 -3.27
C SER A 99 6.85 0.92 -2.29
N ARG A 100 6.55 2.22 -2.23
CA ARG A 100 7.34 3.22 -1.51
C ARG A 100 6.50 4.06 -0.55
N ALA A 101 5.18 4.03 -0.65
CA ALA A 101 4.34 4.82 0.24
C ALA A 101 4.33 4.23 1.65
N PHE A 102 4.32 5.13 2.63
CA PHE A 102 4.09 4.84 4.04
C PHE A 102 2.72 5.38 4.41
N LEU A 103 2.00 4.66 5.27
CA LEU A 103 0.92 5.27 6.04
C LEU A 103 1.58 6.24 7.04
N VAL A 104 1.46 7.54 6.79
CA VAL A 104 2.11 8.59 7.59
C VAL A 104 1.42 8.68 8.95
N ASP A 105 0.11 8.90 8.95
CA ASP A 105 -0.78 8.84 10.11
C ASP A 105 -2.26 8.79 9.65
N GLY A 106 -3.19 8.81 10.62
CA GLY A 106 -4.62 8.78 10.34
C GLY A 106 -5.19 10.06 9.70
N GLU A 107 -4.48 11.18 9.75
CA GLU A 107 -4.90 12.47 9.17
C GLU A 107 -4.39 12.62 7.73
N HIS A 108 -3.12 12.30 7.50
CA HIS A 108 -2.42 12.51 6.23
C HIS A 108 -2.50 11.31 5.28
N GLY A 109 -2.82 10.12 5.80
CA GLY A 109 -2.94 8.90 5.01
C GLY A 109 -1.61 8.44 4.42
N GLU A 110 -1.64 7.93 3.19
CA GLU A 110 -0.46 7.38 2.53
C GLU A 110 0.35 8.47 1.81
N GLY A 111 1.67 8.44 1.98
CA GLY A 111 2.59 9.40 1.38
C GLY A 111 3.95 8.80 1.05
N LEU A 112 4.63 9.40 0.08
CA LEU A 112 6.04 9.14 -0.16
C LEU A 112 6.89 9.94 0.83
N VAL A 113 7.84 9.27 1.48
CA VAL A 113 8.75 9.88 2.47
C VAL A 113 10.17 9.86 1.92
N PRO A 114 10.66 10.98 1.34
CA PRO A 114 12.00 11.05 0.78
C PRO A 114 13.07 10.60 1.78
N LEU A 115 14.11 9.94 1.28
CA LEU A 115 15.19 9.28 2.02
C LEU A 115 14.75 7.99 2.74
N ALA A 116 13.61 7.98 3.41
CA ALA A 116 13.12 6.77 4.10
C ALA A 116 12.74 5.68 3.09
N ASP A 117 12.11 6.06 1.97
CA ASP A 117 11.69 5.16 0.91
C ASP A 117 12.83 4.60 0.03
N LEU A 118 14.09 4.98 0.31
CA LEU A 118 15.27 4.39 -0.33
C LEU A 118 15.69 3.08 0.34
N LEU A 119 15.24 2.83 1.57
CA LEU A 119 15.60 1.65 2.32
C LEU A 119 14.84 0.43 1.78
N ASN A 120 15.59 -0.62 1.42
CA ASN A 120 15.01 -1.85 0.93
C ASN A 120 14.45 -2.70 2.07
N HIS A 121 13.42 -3.49 1.75
CA HIS A 121 12.97 -4.55 2.64
C HIS A 121 13.99 -5.69 2.70
N LYS A 122 14.23 -6.22 3.90
CA LYS A 122 14.94 -7.47 4.14
C LYS A 122 14.09 -8.35 5.03
N ALA A 123 13.69 -9.51 4.53
CA ALA A 123 13.15 -10.56 5.38
C ALA A 123 14.32 -11.20 6.14
N ALA A 124 14.66 -10.65 7.30
CA ALA A 124 15.53 -11.37 8.23
C ALA A 124 14.67 -12.47 8.89
N LEU A 125 15.14 -13.71 8.84
CA LEU A 125 14.75 -14.68 9.87
C LEU A 125 15.23 -14.03 11.17
N ALA A 126 14.33 -13.83 12.14
CA ALA A 126 14.76 -13.44 13.47
C ALA A 126 15.79 -14.50 13.90
N GLU A 127 17.05 -14.09 14.10
CA GLU A 127 17.92 -14.91 14.92
C GLU A 127 17.23 -14.93 16.28
N GLU A 128 16.81 -16.12 16.72
CA GLU A 128 16.43 -16.35 18.12
C GLU A 128 17.67 -15.98 18.94
N GLN A 129 17.77 -14.70 19.31
CA GLN A 129 18.54 -14.32 20.48
C GLN A 129 17.79 -14.96 21.63
N GLY A 130 18.34 -16.07 22.12
CA GLY A 130 17.83 -16.75 23.29
C GLY A 130 17.55 -15.71 24.37
N ASP A 131 16.29 -15.68 24.79
CA ASP A 131 15.79 -14.87 25.89
C ASP A 131 16.47 -15.35 27.17
N GLU A 132 17.68 -14.86 27.43
CA GLU A 132 18.33 -15.01 28.73
C GLU A 132 17.68 -14.03 29.71
N GLY A 133 16.58 -14.48 30.30
CA GLY A 133 16.14 -14.18 31.66
C GLY A 133 15.82 -12.73 32.01
N ASP A 134 14.52 -12.42 32.06
CA ASP A 134 13.98 -11.50 33.07
C ASP A 134 13.04 -12.31 33.97
N GLU A 135 13.57 -12.78 35.10
CA GLU A 135 12.77 -13.34 36.20
C GLU A 135 11.95 -12.20 36.83
N GLY A 136 10.77 -11.93 36.27
CA GLY A 136 9.78 -11.03 36.84
C GLY A 136 8.78 -11.82 37.68
N ASP A 137 8.95 -11.71 39.00
CA ASP A 137 8.17 -12.28 40.13
C ASP A 137 6.72 -12.72 39.84
N ASP A 138 6.45 -13.96 40.25
CA ASP A 138 5.13 -14.55 40.51
C ASP A 138 4.35 -13.75 41.57
N GLU A 139 3.12 -13.34 41.26
CA GLU A 139 2.06 -13.23 42.27
C GLU A 139 0.80 -13.93 41.73
N GLU A 140 0.64 -15.21 42.09
CA GLU A 140 -0.64 -15.91 42.02
C GLU A 140 -1.56 -15.38 43.14
N GLU A 141 -2.71 -14.78 42.78
CA GLU A 141 -3.84 -14.67 43.71
C GLU A 141 -4.86 -15.78 43.41
N GLY A 142 -4.83 -16.80 44.26
CA GLY A 142 -5.93 -17.74 44.47
C GLY A 142 -6.73 -17.36 45.71
N ASP A 143 -8.06 -17.51 45.63
CA ASP A 143 -8.99 -18.07 46.64
C ASP A 143 -10.42 -17.73 46.19
N GLU A 144 -11.22 -18.69 45.72
CA GLU A 144 -12.05 -19.67 46.45
C GLU A 144 -13.50 -19.20 46.72
N GLU A 145 -14.40 -19.86 45.97
CA GLU A 145 -15.66 -20.52 46.38
C GLU A 145 -16.93 -19.76 46.84
N GLY A 146 -18.06 -20.28 46.35
CA GLY A 146 -19.43 -20.06 46.84
C GLY A 146 -20.49 -20.38 45.77
N GLY A 147 -20.76 -21.65 45.45
CA GLY A 147 -22.04 -22.36 45.73
C GLY A 147 -23.27 -21.70 45.08
N GLY A 148 -23.94 -22.25 44.06
CA GLY A 148 -24.48 -23.60 43.92
C GLY A 148 -26.02 -23.48 43.83
N GLU A 149 -26.63 -23.88 42.71
CA GLU A 149 -27.88 -24.66 42.65
C GLU A 149 -28.29 -24.96 41.20
N GLU A 150 -28.52 -26.26 40.97
CA GLU A 150 -28.97 -26.88 39.73
C GLU A 150 -30.50 -26.72 39.56
N GLY A 151 -30.97 -26.73 38.31
CA GLY A 151 -32.39 -26.73 37.98
C GLY A 151 -32.63 -27.16 36.54
N ASP A 152 -32.66 -28.48 36.35
CA ASP A 152 -33.05 -29.24 35.17
C ASP A 152 -34.51 -28.97 34.72
N SER A 153 -34.75 -28.94 33.40
CA SER A 153 -35.85 -29.70 32.76
C SER A 153 -35.95 -29.39 31.27
N GLU A 154 -35.82 -30.45 30.46
CA GLU A 154 -36.20 -30.58 29.06
C GLU A 154 -37.73 -30.41 28.86
N GLU A 155 -38.13 -29.73 27.78
CA GLU A 155 -39.22 -30.13 26.86
C GLU A 155 -39.16 -29.31 25.55
#